data_AF-A0A8H8VHX6-F1
#
_entry.id   AF-A0A8H8VHX6-F1
#
_cell.length_a   1.000
_cell.length_b   1.000
_cell.length_c   1.000
_cell.angle_alpha   90.00
_cell.angle_beta   90.00
_cell.angle_gamma   90.00
#
_symmetry.space_group_name_H-M   'P 1'
#
loop_
_entity.id
_entity.type
_entity.pdbx_description
1 polymer ?
#
loop_
_entity_poly.entity_id
_entity_poly.type
_entity_poly.pdbx_seq_one_letter_code
_entity_poly.pdbx_strand_id
1 'polypeptide(L)'
;MVDQTKVENIIGYKFSNSDLLIEALEAPGRAYTHDTEGGIDGNKRLALVGDAVLTLIQFDRWYPSSDSRETAQNARQKYTSNINLEKCAERFDIKSEILLNDINVSQGRVPRVTSASALEALIAAVWFDSGKDLEKVKQVALMLEIVEKSD
;
A
#
# COMPACT_ATOMS: atom_id res chain seq x y z
N MET A 1 -12.05 -5.88 -13.05
CA MET A 1 -12.34 -4.45 -12.84
C MET A 1 -12.27 -4.24 -11.34
N VAL A 2 -11.64 -3.17 -10.86
CA VAL A 2 -11.52 -2.89 -9.41
C VAL A 2 -12.90 -2.56 -8.85
N ASP A 3 -13.27 -3.18 -7.73
CA ASP A 3 -14.39 -2.73 -6.91
C ASP A 3 -13.90 -1.64 -5.93
N GLN A 4 -14.02 -0.38 -6.35
CA GLN A 4 -13.59 0.77 -5.55
C GLN A 4 -14.24 0.78 -4.18
N THR A 5 -15.55 0.53 -4.10
CA THR A 5 -16.29 0.61 -2.82
C THR A 5 -15.80 -0.44 -1.84
N LYS A 6 -15.50 -1.66 -2.33
CA LYS A 6 -14.88 -2.70 -1.51
C LYS A 6 -13.54 -2.25 -0.94
N VAL A 7 -12.63 -1.72 -1.77
CA VAL A 7 -11.30 -1.30 -1.29
C VAL A 7 -11.43 -0.14 -0.29
N GLU A 8 -12.22 0.88 -0.60
CA GLU A 8 -12.47 2.02 0.29
C GLU A 8 -13.00 1.60 1.66
N ASN A 9 -13.91 0.62 1.69
CA ASN A 9 -14.43 0.05 2.94
C ASN A 9 -13.37 -0.73 3.73
N ILE A 10 -12.51 -1.50 3.04
CA ILE A 10 -11.41 -2.24 3.67
C ILE A 10 -10.44 -1.29 4.35
N ILE A 11 -10.05 -0.21 3.67
CA ILE A 11 -9.02 0.72 4.16
C ILE A 11 -9.61 1.83 5.04
N GLY A 12 -10.93 1.99 5.08
CA GLY A 12 -11.61 3.05 5.83
C GLY A 12 -11.37 4.45 5.27
N TYR A 13 -11.12 4.58 3.97
CA TYR A 13 -10.80 5.84 3.31
C TYR A 13 -11.54 5.95 1.98
N LYS A 14 -12.18 7.10 1.75
CA LYS A 14 -12.89 7.40 0.50
C LYS A 14 -12.05 8.34 -0.36
N PHE A 15 -11.72 7.91 -1.57
CA PHE A 15 -10.88 8.68 -2.47
C PHE A 15 -11.66 9.85 -3.08
N SER A 16 -11.01 11.01 -3.14
CA SER A 16 -11.48 12.14 -3.95
C SER A 16 -11.12 11.97 -5.42
N ASN A 17 -9.96 11.35 -5.68
CA ASN A 17 -9.47 10.98 -7.00
C ASN A 17 -9.34 9.45 -7.11
N SER A 18 -10.33 8.82 -7.75
CA SER A 18 -10.35 7.37 -7.99
C SER A 18 -9.18 6.89 -8.86
N ASP A 19 -8.57 7.74 -9.68
CA ASP A 19 -7.47 7.33 -10.55
C ASP A 19 -6.23 6.92 -9.72
N LEU A 20 -6.01 7.55 -8.56
CA LEU A 20 -4.93 7.17 -7.64
C LEU A 20 -5.14 5.78 -7.04
N LEU A 21 -6.39 5.42 -6.74
CA LEU A 21 -6.73 4.07 -6.27
C LEU A 21 -6.50 3.04 -7.37
N ILE A 22 -6.92 3.34 -8.60
CA ILE A 22 -6.74 2.45 -9.74
C ILE A 22 -5.25 2.25 -10.01
N GLU A 23 -4.47 3.34 -10.08
CA GLU A 23 -3.01 3.30 -10.26
C GLU A 23 -2.33 2.46 -9.17
N ALA A 24 -2.73 2.61 -7.90
CA ALA A 24 -2.17 1.83 -6.81
C ALA A 24 -2.37 0.31 -6.96
N LEU A 25 -3.44 -0.11 -7.62
CA LEU A 25 -3.79 -1.51 -7.85
C LEU A 25 -3.29 -2.04 -9.19
N GLU A 26 -2.67 -1.21 -10.04
CA GLU A 26 -2.08 -1.63 -11.31
C GLU A 26 -0.75 -2.35 -11.11
N ALA A 27 -0.75 -3.66 -11.36
CA ALA A 27 0.48 -4.44 -11.33
C ALA A 27 1.42 -4.05 -12.50
N PRO A 28 2.74 -4.23 -12.33
CA PRO A 28 3.70 -4.05 -13.41
C PRO A 28 3.34 -4.85 -14.67
N GLY A 29 3.58 -4.26 -15.84
CA GLY A 29 3.26 -4.82 -17.15
C GLY A 29 1.81 -4.62 -17.58
N ARG A 30 1.04 -3.80 -16.85
CA ARG A 30 -0.29 -3.32 -17.23
C ARG A 30 -0.23 -1.79 -17.27
N ALA A 31 -0.73 -1.20 -18.36
CA ALA A 31 -0.73 0.25 -18.58
C ALA A 31 -2.17 0.72 -18.82
N TYR A 32 -2.96 0.87 -17.75
CA TYR A 32 -4.35 1.32 -17.88
C TYR A 32 -4.48 2.83 -17.63
N THR A 33 -3.63 3.41 -16.77
CA THR A 33 -3.66 4.83 -16.42
C THR A 33 -2.39 5.59 -16.85
N HIS A 34 -2.60 6.55 -17.76
CA HIS A 34 -1.70 7.62 -18.24
C HIS A 34 -0.41 7.28 -19.00
N ASP A 35 -0.20 8.06 -20.08
CA ASP A 35 0.97 8.24 -20.96
C ASP A 35 2.26 8.69 -20.23
N THR A 36 2.61 8.03 -19.14
CA THR A 36 3.95 8.14 -18.58
C THR A 36 4.76 6.95 -19.05
N GLU A 37 6.06 7.13 -19.25
CA GLU A 37 7.02 6.06 -19.59
C GLU A 37 6.98 4.84 -18.61
N GLY A 38 6.16 4.91 -17.55
CA GLY A 38 5.92 3.91 -16.52
C GLY A 38 4.79 2.89 -16.77
N GLY A 39 4.18 2.81 -17.96
CA GLY A 39 3.19 1.76 -18.27
C GLY A 39 3.72 0.32 -18.11
N ILE A 40 5.05 0.13 -18.08
CA ILE A 40 5.71 -1.15 -17.76
C ILE A 40 5.79 -1.37 -16.24
N ASP A 41 5.91 -0.31 -15.47
CA ASP A 41 6.21 -0.38 -14.04
C ASP A 41 4.96 -0.38 -13.16
N GLY A 42 3.79 0.01 -13.69
CA GLY A 42 2.54 0.04 -12.94
C GLY A 42 2.67 0.84 -11.65
N ASN A 43 2.19 0.28 -10.54
CA ASN A 43 2.18 0.92 -9.23
C ASN A 43 3.55 1.13 -8.55
N LYS A 44 4.67 0.72 -9.14
CA LYS A 44 5.99 0.77 -8.47
C LYS A 44 6.41 2.16 -8.02
N ARG A 45 6.04 3.21 -8.76
CA ARG A 45 6.35 4.59 -8.37
C ARG A 45 5.61 5.00 -7.11
N LEU A 46 4.32 4.66 -7.02
CA LEU A 46 3.53 4.84 -5.81
C LEU A 46 4.07 3.97 -4.68
N ALA A 47 4.38 2.69 -4.92
CA ALA A 47 4.93 1.78 -3.92
C ALA A 47 6.22 2.33 -3.27
N LEU A 48 7.13 2.90 -4.07
CA LEU A 48 8.36 3.50 -3.54
C LEU A 48 8.07 4.69 -2.59
N VAL A 49 7.09 5.53 -2.92
CA VAL A 49 6.64 6.60 -2.02
C VAL A 49 5.99 6.01 -0.77
N GLY A 50 5.19 4.97 -0.94
CA GLY A 50 4.47 4.26 0.12
C GLY A 50 5.37 3.67 1.18
N ASP A 51 6.45 2.98 0.78
CA ASP A 51 7.46 2.44 1.70
C ASP A 51 8.12 3.55 2.53
N ALA A 52 8.46 4.67 1.91
CA ALA A 52 9.02 5.83 2.60
C ALA A 52 8.03 6.44 3.61
N VAL A 53 6.74 6.56 3.24
CA VAL A 53 5.69 7.08 4.13
C VAL A 53 5.40 6.10 5.28
N LEU A 54 5.36 4.79 5.03
CA LEU A 54 5.21 3.78 6.10
C LEU A 54 6.38 3.84 7.09
N THR A 55 7.60 3.96 6.58
CA THR A 55 8.80 4.15 7.42
C THR A 55 8.69 5.44 8.24
N LEU A 56 8.24 6.54 7.65
CA LEU A 56 8.01 7.79 8.36
C LEU A 56 6.96 7.62 9.47
N ILE A 57 5.82 6.97 9.20
CA ILE A 57 4.78 6.73 10.20
C ILE A 57 5.33 5.95 11.40
N GLN A 58 6.12 4.91 11.15
CA GLN A 58 6.70 4.09 12.21
C GLN A 58 7.66 4.90 13.09
N PHE A 59 8.49 5.76 12.48
CA PHE A 59 9.44 6.59 13.22
C PHE A 59 8.80 7.80 13.89
N ASP A 60 7.79 8.42 13.27
CA ASP A 60 7.03 9.53 13.85
C ASP A 60 6.35 9.11 15.16
N ARG A 61 5.87 7.86 15.23
CA ARG A 61 5.29 7.28 16.46
C ARG A 61 6.32 6.86 17.50
N TRP A 62 7.46 6.35 17.05
CA TRP A 62 8.54 5.91 17.94
C TRP A 62 9.32 7.09 18.54
N TYR A 63 9.60 8.14 17.78
CA TYR A 63 10.44 9.26 18.22
C TYR A 63 10.05 9.91 19.56
N PRO A 64 8.75 10.12 19.87
CA PRO A 64 8.34 10.65 21.18
C PRO A 64 8.36 9.61 22.32
N SER A 65 8.59 8.32 22.04
CA SER A 65 8.62 7.27 23.06
C SER A 65 9.99 7.19 23.75
N SER A 66 10.05 6.43 24.85
CA SER A 66 11.31 6.11 25.54
C SER A 66 12.00 4.85 25.00
N ASP A 67 11.51 4.28 23.90
CA ASP A 67 12.01 3.01 23.39
C ASP A 67 13.35 3.15 22.68
N SER A 68 14.12 2.08 22.70
CA SER A 68 15.41 2.03 22.02
C SER A 68 15.28 2.15 20.50
N ARG A 69 16.35 2.61 19.84
CA ARG A 69 16.47 2.56 18.37
C ARG A 69 16.27 1.14 17.82
N GLU A 70 16.71 0.12 18.55
CA GLU A 70 16.54 -1.28 18.16
C GLU A 70 15.04 -1.66 18.09
N THR A 71 14.25 -1.22 19.07
CA THR A 71 12.79 -1.39 19.08
C THR A 71 12.16 -0.80 17.82
N ALA A 72 12.56 0.41 17.41
CA ALA A 72 12.06 1.06 16.19
C ALA A 72 12.38 0.27 14.91
N GLN A 73 13.60 -0.24 14.80
CA GLN A 73 14.01 -1.05 13.63
C GLN A 73 13.30 -2.39 13.60
N ASN A 74 13.12 -3.04 14.75
CA ASN A 74 12.38 -4.29 14.87
C ASN A 74 10.90 -4.11 14.50
N ALA A 75 10.28 -3.03 14.95
CA ALA A 75 8.91 -2.68 14.57
C ALA A 75 8.81 -2.46 13.05
N ARG A 76 9.71 -1.66 12.46
CA ARG A 76 9.76 -1.46 11.00
C ARG A 76 9.86 -2.79 10.25
N GLN A 77 10.82 -3.65 10.63
CA GLN A 77 11.00 -4.95 9.97
C GLN A 77 9.78 -5.88 10.14
N LYS A 78 9.13 -5.83 11.30
CA LYS A 78 7.93 -6.63 11.60
C LYS A 78 6.74 -6.20 10.75
N TYR A 79 6.44 -4.91 10.71
CA TYR A 79 5.20 -4.40 10.14
C TYR A 79 5.31 -4.01 8.66
N THR A 80 6.46 -3.52 8.20
CA THR A 80 6.63 -3.01 6.83
C THR A 80 7.47 -3.93 5.93
N SER A 81 7.78 -5.15 6.35
CA SER A 81 8.43 -6.12 5.45
C SER A 81 7.46 -6.63 4.38
N ASN A 82 7.98 -6.89 3.17
CA ASN A 82 7.19 -7.46 2.06
C ASN A 82 6.39 -8.69 2.48
N ILE A 83 6.96 -9.56 3.32
CA ILE A 83 6.27 -10.75 3.84
C ILE A 83 5.05 -10.38 4.68
N ASN A 84 5.15 -9.36 5.54
CA ASN A 84 4.01 -8.91 6.33
C ASN A 84 2.97 -8.21 5.46
N LEU A 85 3.41 -7.32 4.56
CA LEU A 85 2.51 -6.62 3.64
C LEU A 85 1.74 -7.61 2.74
N GLU A 86 2.38 -8.65 2.22
CA GLU A 86 1.72 -9.73 1.48
C GLU A 86 0.65 -10.44 2.29
N LYS A 87 0.94 -10.77 3.55
CA LYS A 87 -0.03 -11.41 4.46
C LYS A 87 -1.21 -10.50 4.75
N CYS A 88 -0.97 -9.19 4.88
CA CYS A 88 -2.04 -8.21 5.07
C CYS A 88 -2.90 -8.10 3.79
N ALA A 89 -2.28 -8.02 2.61
CA ALA A 89 -2.99 -7.96 1.33
C ALA A 89 -3.90 -9.18 1.10
N GLU A 90 -3.46 -10.36 1.58
CA GLU A 90 -4.26 -11.58 1.55
C GLU A 90 -5.39 -11.58 2.58
N ARG A 91 -5.08 -11.22 3.83
CA ARG A 91 -6.05 -11.17 4.94
C ARG A 91 -7.21 -10.23 4.65
N PHE A 92 -6.93 -9.08 4.04
CA PHE A 92 -7.93 -8.07 3.71
C PHE A 92 -8.51 -8.23 2.30
N ASP A 93 -8.18 -9.31 1.58
CA ASP A 93 -8.64 -9.57 0.21
C ASP A 93 -8.38 -8.42 -0.78
N ILE A 94 -7.28 -7.68 -0.59
CA ILE A 94 -6.80 -6.68 -1.56
C ILE A 94 -6.24 -7.37 -2.81
N LYS A 95 -5.72 -8.59 -2.66
CA LYS A 95 -5.16 -9.37 -3.78
C LYS A 95 -6.15 -9.56 -4.94
N SER A 96 -7.44 -9.71 -4.66
CA SER A 96 -8.46 -9.90 -5.70
C SER A 96 -8.76 -8.62 -6.50
N GLU A 97 -8.37 -7.47 -5.97
CA GLU A 97 -8.55 -6.16 -6.61
C GLU A 97 -7.32 -5.72 -7.42
N ILE A 98 -6.21 -6.47 -7.35
CA ILE A 98 -5.00 -6.16 -8.11
C ILE A 98 -5.22 -6.42 -9.60
N LEU A 99 -4.96 -5.38 -10.39
CA LEU A 99 -5.06 -5.38 -11.83
C LEU A 99 -3.80 -5.98 -12.45
N LEU A 100 -3.83 -7.29 -12.71
CA LEU A 100 -2.75 -8.04 -13.35
C LEU A 100 -2.67 -7.84 -14.88
N ASN A 101 -1.49 -8.08 -15.45
CA ASN A 101 -1.28 -8.23 -16.89
C ASN A 101 -1.74 -9.61 -17.42
N ASP A 102 -1.89 -9.75 -18.73
CA ASP A 102 -2.45 -10.95 -19.36
C ASP A 102 -1.67 -12.23 -19.05
N ILE A 103 -0.35 -12.14 -18.93
CA ILE A 103 0.52 -13.28 -18.57
C ILE A 103 0.18 -13.78 -17.16
N ASN A 104 0.11 -12.88 -16.19
CA ASN A 104 -0.19 -13.24 -14.79
C ASN A 104 -1.64 -13.73 -14.64
N VAL A 105 -2.58 -13.16 -15.40
CA VAL A 105 -3.96 -13.65 -15.48
C VAL A 105 -4.00 -15.09 -15.99
N SER A 106 -3.26 -15.41 -17.06
CA SER A 106 -3.20 -16.76 -17.64
C SER A 106 -2.61 -17.80 -16.70
N GLN A 107 -1.70 -17.39 -15.80
CA GLN A 107 -1.10 -18.27 -14.79
C GLN A 107 -1.92 -18.38 -13.50
N GLY A 108 -3.00 -17.59 -13.36
CA GLY A 108 -3.88 -17.60 -12.19
C GLY A 108 -3.16 -17.23 -10.88
N ARG A 109 -2.04 -16.51 -10.95
CA ARG A 109 -1.20 -16.18 -9.78
C ARG A 109 -0.89 -14.69 -9.77
N VAL A 110 -1.16 -14.05 -8.63
CA VAL A 110 -0.58 -12.74 -8.28
C VAL A 110 0.81 -13.01 -7.69
N PRO A 111 1.90 -12.52 -8.29
CA PRO A 111 3.22 -12.64 -7.68
C PRO A 111 3.25 -11.97 -6.31
N ARG A 112 3.93 -12.60 -5.35
CA ARG A 112 4.10 -12.12 -3.97
C ARG A 112 4.51 -10.64 -3.89
N VAL A 113 5.56 -10.27 -4.62
CA VAL A 113 6.09 -8.90 -4.71
C VAL A 113 5.04 -7.89 -5.17
N THR A 114 4.10 -8.30 -6.03
CA THR A 114 3.03 -7.44 -6.54
C THR A 114 2.03 -7.05 -5.45
N SER A 115 1.72 -7.96 -4.53
CA SER A 115 0.77 -7.67 -3.44
C SER A 115 1.33 -6.80 -2.31
N ALA A 116 2.62 -6.93 -1.98
CA ALA A 116 3.26 -5.98 -1.06
C ALA A 116 3.30 -4.58 -1.67
N SER A 117 3.76 -4.48 -2.93
CA SER A 117 3.82 -3.21 -3.68
C SER A 117 2.46 -2.53 -3.77
N ALA A 118 1.37 -3.30 -3.93
CA ALA A 118 0.02 -2.75 -3.96
C ALA A 118 -0.39 -2.10 -2.62
N LEU A 119 -0.04 -2.67 -1.47
CA LEU A 119 -0.33 -2.01 -0.18
C LEU A 119 0.49 -0.73 0.00
N GLU A 120 1.78 -0.75 -0.35
CA GLU A 120 2.62 0.46 -0.32
C GLU A 120 2.04 1.52 -1.26
N ALA A 121 1.64 1.12 -2.46
CA ALA A 121 1.05 2.04 -3.42
C ALA A 121 -0.29 2.62 -2.95
N LEU A 122 -1.13 1.82 -2.27
CA LEU A 122 -2.37 2.32 -1.64
C LEU A 122 -2.06 3.37 -0.56
N ILE A 123 -1.01 3.15 0.24
CA ILE A 123 -0.55 4.13 1.21
C ILE A 123 -0.13 5.44 0.54
N ALA A 124 0.63 5.36 -0.56
CA ALA A 124 1.00 6.54 -1.34
C ALA A 124 -0.21 7.23 -2.01
N ALA A 125 -1.16 6.45 -2.52
CA ALA A 125 -2.38 6.99 -3.11
C ALA A 125 -3.18 7.80 -2.09
N VAL A 126 -3.38 7.27 -0.88
CA VAL A 126 -4.02 8.00 0.23
C VAL A 126 -3.20 9.23 0.61
N TRP A 127 -1.87 9.11 0.67
CA TRP A 127 -0.97 10.24 0.94
C TRP A 127 -1.16 11.38 -0.05
N PHE A 128 -1.24 11.10 -1.35
CA PHE A 128 -1.46 12.14 -2.36
C PHE A 128 -2.89 12.66 -2.37
N ASP A 129 -3.89 11.77 -2.32
CA ASP A 129 -5.31 12.12 -2.37
C ASP A 129 -5.73 12.98 -1.16
N SER A 130 -5.14 12.72 0.00
CA SER A 130 -5.41 13.48 1.23
C SER A 130 -4.69 14.84 1.30
N GLY A 131 -3.87 15.19 0.31
CA GLY A 131 -3.04 16.39 0.36
C GLY A 131 -1.85 16.27 1.32
N LYS A 132 -1.28 15.07 1.46
CA LYS A 132 -0.15 14.72 2.32
C LYS A 132 -0.47 14.79 3.81
N ASP A 133 -1.67 14.34 4.18
CA ASP A 133 -2.13 14.27 5.56
C ASP A 133 -1.65 12.96 6.22
N LEU A 134 -0.61 13.06 7.05
CA LEU A 134 -0.02 11.91 7.71
C LEU A 134 -1.01 11.19 8.65
N GLU A 135 -1.98 11.90 9.23
CA GLU A 135 -2.93 11.32 10.17
C GLU A 135 -3.94 10.41 9.46
N LYS A 136 -4.42 10.80 8.29
CA LYS A 136 -5.29 9.94 7.47
C LYS A 136 -4.55 8.70 6.99
N VAL A 137 -3.28 8.83 6.61
CA VAL A 137 -2.47 7.68 6.21
C VAL A 137 -2.22 6.74 7.40
N LYS A 138 -1.97 7.27 8.60
CA LYS A 138 -1.87 6.47 9.82
C LYS A 138 -3.14 5.66 10.09
N GLN A 139 -4.31 6.26 9.94
CA GLN A 139 -5.59 5.56 10.11
C GLN A 139 -5.74 4.39 9.13
N VAL A 140 -5.40 4.60 7.86
CA VAL A 140 -5.39 3.53 6.84
C VAL A 140 -4.39 2.43 7.18
N ALA A 141 -3.17 2.80 7.59
CA ALA A 141 -2.14 1.84 7.97
C ALA A 141 -2.55 0.99 9.19
N LEU A 142 -3.29 1.58 10.14
CA LEU A 142 -3.88 0.87 11.29
C LEU A 142 -5.00 -0.07 10.87
N MET A 143 -5.90 0.35 9.96
CA MET A 143 -6.95 -0.50 9.41
C MET A 143 -6.37 -1.74 8.71
N LEU A 144 -5.26 -1.57 7.99
CA LEU A 144 -4.54 -2.64 7.31
C LEU A 144 -3.58 -3.43 8.22
N GLU A 145 -3.48 -3.07 9.50
CA GLU A 145 -2.58 -3.69 10.49
C GLU A 145 -1.10 -3.78 10.04
N ILE A 146 -0.65 -2.78 9.28
CA ILE A 146 0.73 -2.66 8.76
C ILE A 146 1.55 -1.64 9.55
N VAL A 147 1.04 -1.23 10.71
CA VAL A 147 1.75 -0.51 11.76
C VAL A 147 1.25 -1.02 13.11
N GLU A 148 2.05 -0.86 14.16
CA GLU A 148 1.68 -1.26 15.53
C GLU A 148 0.38 -0.62 15.99
N LYS A 149 -0.47 -1.30 16.77
CA LYS A 149 -1.58 -0.61 17.46
C LYS A 149 -1.00 0.07 18.71
N SER A 150 -1.39 1.31 18.99
CA SER A 150 -1.08 1.90 20.30
C SER A 150 -2.02 1.24 21.32
N ASP A 151 -1.46 0.78 22.44
CA ASP A 151 -2.24 0.28 23.59
C ASP A 151 -3.10 1.38 24.23
#